data_AF-A0A387B5T3-F1
#
_entry.id   AF-A0A387B5T3-F1
#
_cell.length_a   1.000
_cell.length_b   1.000
_cell.length_c   1.000
_cell.angle_alpha   90.00
_cell.angle_beta   90.00
_cell.angle_gamma   90.00
#
_symmetry.space_group_name_H-M   'P 1'
#
loop_
_entity.id
_entity.type
_entity.pdbx_description
1 polymer ?
#
loop_
_entity_poly.entity_id
_entity_poly.type
_entity_poly.pdbx_seq_one_letter_code
_entity_poly.pdbx_strand_id
1 'polypeptide(L)'
;MFRASRAVAATAAAFLAALALAACTNGVQGGAPTDPEHARIGLLLPDSVTARYDSADRPYFEERIAELCPGCEVLYGNADGDAAKQQQQAESMLTQGVSVLVLDPFDGKAAASIVGLATARSVPVIAYDRLIDSADIAYYISFDNEKVGRLQAESLLAKLDEDGVEPGEGGILMVNGSPTDNNASQFKLGAHAVIDPSGYTVLAEFDTPGWDPAKAQDWVTGQITQFGDRIVGVYAANDPTAGGAIASLRAAGVSPLPPVTGQDAELAGLQRILTGDQYMTVYKALKPEAYRAAELAIDLVNGRTPAGEVQVEVKGTDIPSFLLVPVAVTLDQVGPVVIADGFFTLAQLCTPDYAAACAAAGLE
;
A
#
# COMPACT_ATOMS: atom_id res chain seq x y z
N MET A 1 28.82 77.64 49.13
CA MET A 1 27.62 76.78 49.25
C MET A 1 26.80 76.89 47.97
N PHE A 2 26.18 75.77 47.59
CA PHE A 2 25.34 75.48 46.41
C PHE A 2 26.01 75.05 45.09
N ARG A 3 25.74 73.77 44.78
CA ARG A 3 25.93 73.01 43.53
C ARG A 3 24.82 73.36 42.53
N ALA A 4 25.15 73.36 41.23
CA ALA A 4 24.23 73.03 40.13
C ALA A 4 25.08 72.66 38.89
N SER A 5 25.19 71.38 38.49
CA SER A 5 24.31 70.66 37.55
C SER A 5 24.48 71.08 36.08
N ARG A 6 25.45 70.47 35.38
CA ARG A 6 25.48 70.35 33.92
C ARG A 6 25.87 68.91 33.54
N ALA A 7 24.91 68.00 33.67
CA ALA A 7 25.03 66.62 33.20
C ALA A 7 23.64 66.11 32.80
N VAL A 8 23.02 66.74 31.80
CA VAL A 8 21.82 66.22 31.13
C VAL A 8 21.93 66.57 29.65
N ALA A 9 22.74 65.82 28.91
CA ALA A 9 22.76 65.88 27.43
C ALA A 9 23.41 64.64 26.77
N ALA A 10 23.50 63.49 27.45
CA ALA A 10 24.23 62.33 26.90
C ALA A 10 23.66 60.96 27.34
N THR A 11 22.35 60.82 27.44
CA THR A 11 21.71 59.53 27.82
C THR A 11 20.43 59.23 27.02
N ALA A 12 20.38 59.63 25.75
CA ALA A 12 19.26 59.28 24.85
C ALA A 12 19.71 58.67 23.51
N ALA A 13 20.98 58.25 23.39
CA ALA A 13 21.53 57.65 22.16
C ALA A 13 22.14 56.25 22.36
N ALA A 14 21.88 55.59 23.49
CA ALA A 14 22.47 54.28 23.83
C ALA A 14 21.43 53.17 24.11
N PHE A 15 20.14 53.41 23.83
CA PHE A 15 19.06 52.41 24.01
C PHE A 15 18.38 51.97 22.70
N LEU A 16 18.91 52.37 21.54
CA LEU A 16 18.38 51.99 20.21
C LEU A 16 19.34 51.11 19.39
N ALA A 17 20.46 50.67 19.98
CA ALA A 17 21.45 49.83 19.31
C ALA A 17 21.62 48.42 19.94
N ALA A 18 20.70 48.01 20.81
CA ALA A 18 20.75 46.71 21.51
C ALA A 18 19.61 45.74 21.15
N LEU A 19 18.91 45.98 20.03
CA LEU A 19 17.84 45.09 19.51
C LEU A 19 18.22 44.39 18.19
N ALA A 20 19.48 44.49 17.75
CA ALA A 20 19.94 43.94 16.47
C ALA A 20 20.77 42.64 16.59
N LEU A 21 20.77 41.94 17.73
CA LEU A 21 21.67 40.80 17.96
C LEU A 21 21.03 39.57 18.64
N ALA A 22 19.71 39.39 18.56
CA ALA A 22 19.03 38.20 19.06
C ALA A 22 18.17 37.47 17.99
N ALA A 23 18.63 37.50 16.72
CA ALA A 23 18.02 36.74 15.62
C ALA A 23 19.06 35.82 14.96
N CYS A 24 19.70 34.99 15.78
CA CYS A 24 20.32 33.74 15.33
C CYS A 24 19.59 32.60 16.04
N THR A 25 18.37 32.32 15.57
CA THR A 25 17.71 31.03 15.75
C THR A 25 17.70 30.41 14.35
N ASN A 26 18.02 29.12 14.26
CA ASN A 26 18.02 28.31 13.04
C ASN A 26 16.57 28.14 12.51
N GLY A 27 15.94 29.26 12.14
CA GLY A 27 14.73 29.26 11.34
C GLY A 27 15.13 28.96 9.92
N VAL A 28 14.96 27.71 9.53
CA VAL A 28 14.70 27.35 8.13
C VAL A 28 13.63 28.34 7.66
N GLN A 29 13.99 29.27 6.78
CA GLN A 29 13.04 30.11 6.08
C GLN A 29 12.18 29.17 5.24
N GLY A 30 11.07 28.72 5.82
CA GLY A 30 10.00 28.09 5.10
C GLY A 30 9.61 29.00 3.95
N GLY A 31 9.58 28.45 2.74
CA GLY A 31 8.98 29.13 1.59
C GLY A 31 7.61 29.68 2.00
N ALA A 32 7.22 30.81 1.40
CA ALA A 32 5.92 31.41 1.65
C ALA A 32 4.84 30.32 1.69
N PRO A 33 3.94 30.32 2.70
CA PRO A 33 2.89 29.32 2.78
C PRO A 33 2.16 29.31 1.44
N THR A 34 2.19 28.17 0.75
CA THR A 34 1.17 27.87 -0.24
C THR A 34 -0.16 28.08 0.45
N ASP A 35 -1.02 28.90 -0.15
CA ASP A 35 -2.39 29.09 0.31
C ASP A 35 -3.01 27.70 0.59
N PRO A 36 -3.32 27.35 1.85
CA PRO A 36 -3.84 26.03 2.18
C PRO A 36 -5.13 25.69 1.44
N GLU A 37 -5.90 26.69 1.03
CA GLU A 37 -7.13 26.51 0.25
C GLU A 37 -6.87 26.17 -1.22
N HIS A 38 -5.64 26.38 -1.71
CA HIS A 38 -5.20 26.13 -3.09
C HIS A 38 -3.89 25.35 -3.16
N ALA A 39 -3.66 24.46 -2.19
CA ALA A 39 -2.44 23.66 -2.12
C ALA A 39 -2.35 22.62 -3.24
N ARG A 40 -1.12 22.25 -3.61
CA ARG A 40 -0.85 21.13 -4.52
C ARG A 40 -0.42 19.91 -3.72
N ILE A 41 -1.05 18.77 -3.98
CA ILE A 41 -0.82 17.51 -3.27
C ILE A 41 -0.27 16.52 -4.29
N GLY A 42 0.94 16.01 -4.07
CA GLY A 42 1.50 14.99 -4.96
C GLY A 42 1.02 13.60 -4.56
N LEU A 43 0.46 12.85 -5.49
CA LEU A 43 0.11 11.44 -5.34
C LEU A 43 0.94 10.61 -6.32
N LEU A 44 1.81 9.76 -5.78
CA LEU A 44 2.70 8.89 -6.56
C LEU A 44 2.37 7.43 -6.26
N LEU A 45 1.88 6.72 -7.28
CA LEU A 45 1.53 5.30 -7.21
C LEU A 45 2.54 4.44 -8.01
N PRO A 46 2.69 3.15 -7.68
CA PRO A 46 3.90 2.40 -8.05
C PRO A 46 3.82 1.73 -9.43
N ASP A 47 2.65 1.22 -9.83
CA ASP A 47 2.51 0.38 -11.01
C ASP A 47 1.08 0.34 -11.56
N SER A 48 0.91 -0.33 -12.70
CA SER A 48 -0.38 -0.56 -13.37
C SER A 48 -0.72 -2.05 -13.50
N VAL A 49 0.11 -2.95 -12.96
CA VAL A 49 -0.17 -4.39 -12.96
C VAL A 49 -1.12 -4.76 -11.82
N THR A 50 -1.16 -3.94 -10.76
CA THR A 50 -2.10 -4.04 -9.66
C THR A 50 -3.28 -3.10 -9.91
N ALA A 51 -4.47 -3.65 -10.12
CA ALA A 51 -5.62 -2.87 -10.61
C ALA A 51 -6.14 -1.84 -9.61
N ARG A 52 -5.96 -2.09 -8.30
CA ARG A 52 -6.49 -1.25 -7.22
C ARG A 52 -6.11 0.22 -7.34
N TYR A 53 -4.89 0.51 -7.77
CA TYR A 53 -4.33 1.87 -7.74
C TYR A 53 -5.10 2.85 -8.61
N ASP A 54 -5.33 2.47 -9.88
CA ASP A 54 -6.04 3.31 -10.84
C ASP A 54 -7.56 3.21 -10.72
N SER A 55 -8.07 2.05 -10.30
CA SER A 55 -9.51 1.78 -10.24
C SER A 55 -10.18 2.22 -8.94
N ALA A 56 -9.43 2.33 -7.84
CA ALA A 56 -9.97 2.61 -6.51
C ALA A 56 -9.14 3.64 -5.73
N ASP A 57 -7.86 3.37 -5.44
CA ASP A 57 -7.06 4.21 -4.54
C ASP A 57 -6.98 5.67 -4.99
N ARG A 58 -6.59 5.92 -6.26
CA ARG A 58 -6.55 7.29 -6.81
C ARG A 58 -7.94 7.93 -6.81
N PRO A 59 -8.99 7.34 -7.40
CA PRO A 59 -10.33 7.95 -7.40
C PRO A 59 -10.84 8.32 -6.00
N TYR A 60 -10.68 7.44 -5.01
CA TYR A 60 -11.12 7.72 -3.63
C TYR A 60 -10.28 8.80 -2.97
N PHE A 61 -8.97 8.83 -3.21
CA PHE A 61 -8.10 9.89 -2.71
C PHE A 61 -8.50 11.25 -3.30
N GLU A 62 -8.67 11.33 -4.63
CA GLU A 62 -9.08 12.55 -5.33
C GLU A 62 -10.48 13.03 -4.92
N GLU A 63 -11.43 12.10 -4.79
CA GLU A 63 -12.79 12.36 -4.27
C GLU A 63 -12.69 13.04 -2.89
N ARG A 64 -11.92 12.45 -1.97
CA ARG A 64 -11.79 12.97 -0.61
C ARG A 64 -11.06 14.32 -0.56
N ILE A 65 -10.03 14.52 -1.38
CA ILE A 65 -9.38 15.84 -1.49
C ILE A 65 -10.36 16.89 -2.00
N ALA A 66 -11.15 16.60 -3.03
CA ALA A 66 -12.14 17.53 -3.58
C ALA A 66 -13.23 17.91 -2.56
N GLU A 67 -13.64 16.98 -1.70
CA GLU A 67 -14.56 17.25 -0.59
C GLU A 67 -13.96 18.17 0.48
N LEU A 68 -12.70 17.94 0.85
CA LEU A 68 -12.03 18.62 1.96
C LEU A 68 -11.42 19.97 1.56
N CYS A 69 -10.97 20.10 0.32
CA CYS A 69 -10.32 21.30 -0.22
C CYS A 69 -10.65 21.46 -1.71
N PRO A 70 -11.79 22.08 -2.05
CA PRO A 70 -12.21 22.25 -3.45
C PRO A 70 -11.25 23.07 -4.34
N GLY A 71 -10.39 23.90 -3.74
CA GLY A 71 -9.37 24.67 -4.45
C GLY A 71 -8.02 23.97 -4.56
N CYS A 72 -7.81 22.85 -3.88
CA CYS A 72 -6.57 22.08 -3.94
C CYS A 72 -6.48 21.30 -5.26
N GLU A 73 -5.25 21.07 -5.72
CA GLU A 73 -4.96 20.29 -6.92
C GLU A 73 -4.16 19.04 -6.55
N VAL A 74 -4.60 17.88 -7.03
CA VAL A 74 -3.82 16.63 -6.94
C VAL A 74 -2.94 16.50 -8.17
N LEU A 75 -1.62 16.50 -7.98
CA LEU A 75 -0.66 16.12 -9.01
C LEU A 75 -0.44 14.61 -8.93
N TYR A 76 -0.89 13.89 -9.96
CA TYR A 76 -0.79 12.44 -10.00
C TYR A 76 0.37 11.94 -10.87
N GLY A 77 1.02 10.87 -10.44
CA GLY A 77 1.99 10.11 -11.24
C GLY A 77 1.93 8.61 -10.95
N ASN A 78 2.01 7.80 -12.01
CA ASN A 78 2.19 6.35 -11.91
C ASN A 78 3.61 5.99 -12.37
N ALA A 79 4.35 5.30 -11.51
CA ALA A 79 5.73 4.91 -11.78
C ALA A 79 5.85 3.75 -12.79
N ASP A 80 4.75 3.06 -13.14
CA ASP A 80 4.72 2.01 -14.17
C ASP A 80 5.80 0.94 -13.93
N GLY A 81 5.99 0.57 -12.66
CA GLY A 81 6.99 -0.41 -12.26
C GLY A 81 8.44 0.06 -12.35
N ASP A 82 8.71 1.37 -12.38
CA ASP A 82 10.05 1.94 -12.54
C ASP A 82 10.37 2.97 -11.43
N ALA A 83 11.27 2.60 -10.53
CA ALA A 83 11.72 3.47 -9.44
C ALA A 83 12.42 4.76 -9.91
N ALA A 84 13.13 4.74 -11.04
CA ALA A 84 13.77 5.91 -11.60
C ALA A 84 12.74 6.87 -12.22
N LYS A 85 11.68 6.33 -12.82
CA LYS A 85 10.52 7.14 -13.24
C LYS A 85 9.81 7.76 -12.03
N GLN A 86 9.62 6.99 -10.94
CA GLN A 86 9.03 7.51 -9.70
C GLN A 86 9.85 8.66 -9.10
N GLN A 87 11.17 8.52 -9.10
CA GLN A 87 12.10 9.58 -8.69
C GLN A 87 11.92 10.86 -9.51
N GLN A 88 11.88 10.75 -10.84
CA GLN A 88 11.69 11.89 -11.74
C GLN A 88 10.34 12.58 -11.53
N GLN A 89 9.28 11.80 -11.31
CA GLN A 89 7.95 12.33 -11.01
C GLN A 89 7.96 13.11 -9.70
N ALA A 90 8.58 12.58 -8.65
CA ALA A 90 8.71 13.28 -7.37
C ALA A 90 9.52 14.58 -7.49
N GLU A 91 10.66 14.56 -8.18
CA GLU A 91 11.46 15.76 -8.45
C GLU A 91 10.67 16.84 -9.20
N SER A 92 9.84 16.43 -10.18
CA SER A 92 8.95 17.31 -10.92
C SER A 92 7.88 17.91 -10.02
N MET A 93 7.20 17.11 -9.20
CA MET A 93 6.17 17.58 -8.26
C MET A 93 6.75 18.52 -7.20
N LEU A 94 7.94 18.22 -6.66
CA LEU A 94 8.65 19.07 -5.70
C LEU A 94 9.08 20.40 -6.33
N THR A 95 9.55 20.39 -7.59
CA THR A 95 9.82 21.61 -8.37
C THR A 95 8.55 22.42 -8.60
N GLN A 96 7.45 21.73 -8.87
CA GLN A 96 6.14 22.33 -8.94
C GLN A 96 5.64 22.79 -7.57
N GLY A 97 6.34 22.59 -6.44
CA GLY A 97 5.93 23.15 -5.16
C GLY A 97 4.67 22.50 -4.59
N VAL A 98 4.56 21.17 -4.67
CA VAL A 98 3.62 20.41 -3.83
C VAL A 98 3.88 20.68 -2.35
N SER A 99 2.81 20.79 -1.59
CA SER A 99 2.83 21.06 -0.15
C SER A 99 2.98 19.79 0.69
N VAL A 100 2.64 18.63 0.11
CA VAL A 100 2.78 17.29 0.72
C VAL A 100 2.93 16.26 -0.41
N LEU A 101 3.69 15.19 -0.15
CA LEU A 101 3.75 14.01 -1.01
C LEU A 101 3.07 12.83 -0.32
N VAL A 102 2.17 12.17 -1.04
CA VAL A 102 1.61 10.85 -0.71
C VAL A 102 2.24 9.87 -1.69
N LEU A 103 3.07 8.95 -1.18
CA LEU A 103 3.94 8.12 -1.98
C LEU A 103 3.76 6.65 -1.60
N ASP A 104 3.30 5.87 -2.55
CA ASP A 104 3.39 4.41 -2.55
C ASP A 104 4.62 3.98 -3.36
N PRO A 105 5.72 3.57 -2.71
CA PRO A 105 6.98 3.27 -3.38
C PRO A 105 6.93 1.97 -4.20
N PHE A 106 7.42 2.02 -5.45
CA PHE A 106 7.73 0.80 -6.19
C PHE A 106 8.90 0.02 -5.56
N ASP A 107 9.87 0.77 -5.01
CA ASP A 107 10.99 0.24 -4.22
C ASP A 107 11.17 1.12 -2.97
N GLY A 108 10.90 0.53 -1.80
CA GLY A 108 10.93 1.24 -0.52
C GLY A 108 12.31 1.80 -0.15
N LYS A 109 13.39 1.17 -0.62
CA LYS A 109 14.77 1.64 -0.39
C LYS A 109 15.14 2.77 -1.33
N ALA A 110 14.81 2.64 -2.62
CA ALA A 110 15.06 3.70 -3.60
C ALA A 110 14.29 4.99 -3.26
N ALA A 111 13.04 4.85 -2.80
CA ALA A 111 12.16 5.94 -2.39
C ALA A 111 12.69 6.75 -1.20
N ALA A 112 13.62 6.23 -0.39
CA ALA A 112 14.26 7.01 0.67
C ALA A 112 14.94 8.30 0.13
N SER A 113 15.44 8.26 -1.11
CA SER A 113 16.01 9.44 -1.77
C SER A 113 14.96 10.50 -2.11
N ILE A 114 13.73 10.10 -2.47
CA ILE A 114 12.59 11.00 -2.65
C ILE A 114 12.27 11.71 -1.33
N VAL A 115 12.23 10.96 -0.22
CA VAL A 115 11.99 11.53 1.11
C VAL A 115 13.07 12.56 1.46
N GLY A 116 14.35 12.25 1.23
CA GLY A 116 15.44 13.21 1.46
C GLY A 116 15.29 14.51 0.65
N LEU A 117 14.84 14.43 -0.61
CA LEU A 117 14.58 15.61 -1.45
C LEU A 117 13.38 16.44 -0.96
N ALA A 118 12.33 15.78 -0.47
CA ALA A 118 11.16 16.43 0.09
C ALA A 118 11.49 17.13 1.41
N THR A 119 12.19 16.44 2.32
CA THR A 119 12.67 17.00 3.60
C THR A 119 13.56 18.22 3.40
N ALA A 120 14.47 18.20 2.42
CA ALA A 120 15.31 19.36 2.09
C ALA A 120 14.52 20.60 1.62
N ARG A 121 13.24 20.41 1.25
CA ARG A 121 12.30 21.45 0.84
C ARG A 121 11.18 21.69 1.87
N SER A 122 11.29 21.06 3.04
CA SER A 122 10.26 21.08 4.09
C SER A 122 8.88 20.57 3.62
N VAL A 123 8.87 19.61 2.69
CA VAL A 123 7.65 18.94 2.22
C VAL A 123 7.52 17.61 2.96
N PRO A 124 6.48 17.41 3.79
CA PRO A 124 6.26 16.14 4.46
C PRO A 124 5.85 15.04 3.47
N VAL A 125 6.21 13.80 3.80
CA VAL A 125 5.89 12.61 3.00
C VAL A 125 5.05 11.64 3.81
N ILE A 126 3.91 11.22 3.27
CA ILE A 126 3.10 10.11 3.77
C ILE A 126 3.47 8.88 2.95
N ALA A 127 3.95 7.82 3.62
CA ALA A 127 4.09 6.50 2.99
C ALA A 127 2.69 5.86 2.89
N TYR A 128 2.24 5.59 1.67
CA TYR A 128 0.92 5.03 1.37
C TYR A 128 1.03 3.56 0.97
N ASP A 129 0.26 2.69 1.61
CA ASP A 129 0.24 1.22 1.50
C ASP A 129 1.60 0.55 1.78
N ARG A 130 2.66 0.89 1.04
CA ARG A 130 4.00 0.32 1.17
C ARG A 130 4.93 1.24 1.97
N LEU A 131 5.64 0.65 2.93
CA LEU A 131 6.57 1.38 3.80
C LEU A 131 7.81 1.86 3.03
N ILE A 132 8.20 3.11 3.24
CA ILE A 132 9.44 3.70 2.72
C ILE A 132 10.55 3.53 3.76
N ASP A 133 11.75 3.11 3.36
CA ASP A 133 12.90 2.92 4.25
C ASP A 133 13.57 4.25 4.63
N SER A 134 12.81 5.13 5.29
CA SER A 134 13.28 6.43 5.78
C SER A 134 12.63 6.80 7.10
N ALA A 135 13.45 7.27 8.06
CA ALA A 135 12.97 7.80 9.34
C ALA A 135 12.34 9.20 9.21
N ASP A 136 12.47 9.86 8.05
CA ASP A 136 12.01 11.23 7.82
C ASP A 136 10.58 11.29 7.22
N ILE A 137 9.89 10.15 7.08
CA ILE A 137 8.48 10.16 6.68
C ILE A 137 7.59 10.69 7.82
N ALA A 138 6.54 11.42 7.47
CA ALA A 138 5.63 12.03 8.44
C ALA A 138 4.62 11.03 8.99
N TYR A 139 4.09 10.16 8.13
CA TYR A 139 3.11 9.13 8.47
C TYR A 139 3.30 7.90 7.61
N TYR A 140 2.80 6.77 8.12
CA TYR A 140 2.58 5.55 7.35
C TYR A 140 1.11 5.12 7.45
N ILE A 141 0.47 4.83 6.32
CA ILE A 141 -0.88 4.29 6.28
C ILE A 141 -0.89 3.04 5.43
N SER A 142 -1.47 1.97 5.95
CA SER A 142 -1.49 0.64 5.33
C SER A 142 -2.53 -0.27 5.99
N PHE A 143 -2.37 -1.57 5.78
CA PHE A 143 -3.06 -2.64 6.50
C PHE A 143 -2.08 -3.42 7.39
N ASP A 144 -2.61 -4.26 8.27
CA ASP A 144 -1.81 -5.28 8.97
C ASP A 144 -1.34 -6.36 7.97
N ASN A 145 -0.20 -6.11 7.33
CA ASN A 145 0.32 -6.95 6.26
C ASN A 145 0.75 -8.34 6.75
N GLU A 146 1.28 -8.48 7.96
CA GLU A 146 1.51 -9.83 8.49
C GLU A 146 0.19 -10.60 8.68
N LYS A 147 -0.89 -9.93 9.12
CA LYS A 147 -2.19 -10.59 9.21
C LYS A 147 -2.75 -10.97 7.85
N VAL A 148 -2.49 -10.20 6.79
CA VAL A 148 -2.84 -10.61 5.41
C VAL A 148 -2.21 -11.96 5.06
N GLY A 149 -0.90 -12.09 5.25
CA GLY A 149 -0.18 -13.35 4.99
C GLY A 149 -0.71 -14.53 5.83
N ARG A 150 -1.01 -14.27 7.11
CA ARG A 150 -1.66 -15.26 7.99
C ARG A 150 -3.03 -15.68 7.47
N LEU A 151 -3.89 -14.74 7.08
CA LEU A 151 -5.24 -15.03 6.56
C LEU A 151 -5.21 -15.88 5.29
N GLN A 152 -4.27 -15.59 4.38
CA GLN A 152 -4.07 -16.38 3.16
C GLN A 152 -3.67 -17.81 3.50
N ALA A 153 -2.65 -17.98 4.34
CA ALA A 153 -2.18 -19.30 4.74
C ALA A 153 -3.22 -20.09 5.55
N GLU A 154 -3.87 -19.45 6.53
CA GLU A 154 -4.97 -20.05 7.33
C GLU A 154 -6.09 -20.57 6.41
N SER A 155 -6.49 -19.76 5.42
CA SER A 155 -7.53 -20.15 4.46
C SER A 155 -7.08 -21.30 3.57
N LEU A 156 -5.84 -21.27 3.07
CA LEU A 156 -5.29 -22.35 2.25
C LEU A 156 -5.26 -23.67 2.99
N LEU A 157 -4.73 -23.69 4.22
CA LEU A 157 -4.65 -24.91 5.03
C LEU A 157 -6.03 -25.45 5.40
N ALA A 158 -6.97 -24.57 5.75
CA ALA A 158 -8.35 -24.97 6.01
C ALA A 158 -9.00 -25.63 4.79
N LYS A 159 -8.67 -25.15 3.58
CA LYS A 159 -9.17 -25.77 2.34
C LYS A 159 -8.55 -27.14 2.09
N LEU A 160 -7.25 -27.28 2.30
CA LEU A 160 -6.58 -28.58 2.14
C LEU A 160 -7.18 -29.63 3.11
N ASP A 161 -7.47 -29.24 4.35
CA ASP A 161 -8.16 -30.09 5.33
C ASP A 161 -9.60 -30.44 4.89
N GLU A 162 -10.37 -29.47 4.39
CA GLU A 162 -11.72 -29.71 3.84
C GLU A 162 -11.69 -30.69 2.66
N ASP A 163 -10.69 -30.57 1.80
CA ASP A 163 -10.50 -31.44 0.63
C ASP A 163 -9.90 -32.82 1.02
N GLY A 164 -9.57 -33.03 2.30
CA GLY A 164 -9.03 -34.27 2.83
C GLY A 164 -7.60 -34.57 2.38
N VAL A 165 -6.84 -33.53 2.03
CA VAL A 165 -5.41 -33.64 1.72
C VAL A 165 -4.64 -33.64 3.03
N GLU A 166 -3.82 -34.65 3.27
CA GLU A 166 -3.04 -34.76 4.51
C GLU A 166 -1.57 -34.30 4.30
N PRO A 167 -0.89 -33.81 5.35
CA PRO A 167 0.55 -33.58 5.32
C PRO A 167 1.33 -34.82 4.83
N GLY A 168 2.16 -34.62 3.81
CA GLY A 168 2.96 -35.68 3.19
C GLY A 168 2.40 -36.23 1.87
N GLU A 169 1.15 -35.90 1.52
CA GLU A 169 0.56 -36.25 0.21
C GLU A 169 0.99 -35.29 -0.92
N GLY A 170 1.70 -34.23 -0.57
CA GLY A 170 2.25 -33.25 -1.49
C GLY A 170 2.78 -32.02 -0.75
N GLY A 171 2.82 -30.89 -1.44
CA GLY A 171 3.19 -29.63 -0.83
C GLY A 171 2.70 -28.39 -1.57
N ILE A 172 3.06 -27.25 -0.99
CA ILE A 172 2.59 -25.92 -1.40
C ILE A 172 3.67 -25.24 -2.23
N LEU A 173 3.26 -24.58 -3.32
CA LEU A 173 4.08 -23.56 -3.97
C LEU A 173 3.79 -22.20 -3.34
N MET A 174 4.83 -21.42 -3.03
CA MET A 174 4.69 -20.06 -2.54
C MET A 174 5.13 -19.04 -3.59
N VAL A 175 4.16 -18.36 -4.19
CA VAL A 175 4.34 -17.24 -5.12
C VAL A 175 4.20 -15.94 -4.33
N ASN A 176 5.33 -15.43 -3.84
CA ASN A 176 5.39 -14.22 -3.02
C ASN A 176 5.40 -12.95 -3.90
N GLY A 177 5.28 -11.80 -3.24
CA GLY A 177 5.32 -10.48 -3.86
C GLY A 177 6.72 -10.00 -4.28
N SER A 178 6.82 -8.72 -4.65
CA SER A 178 8.08 -8.11 -5.07
C SER A 178 9.10 -8.02 -3.93
N PRO A 179 10.37 -8.41 -4.14
CA PRO A 179 11.41 -8.31 -3.10
C PRO A 179 11.84 -6.87 -2.77
N THR A 180 11.41 -5.88 -3.57
CA THR A 180 11.64 -4.44 -3.33
C THR A 180 10.52 -3.79 -2.50
N ASP A 181 9.45 -4.53 -2.24
CA ASP A 181 8.29 -4.09 -1.49
C ASP A 181 8.36 -4.64 -0.05
N ASN A 182 8.31 -3.75 0.93
CA ASN A 182 8.31 -4.14 2.34
C ASN A 182 7.10 -5.03 2.70
N ASN A 183 5.94 -4.78 2.10
CA ASN A 183 4.71 -5.52 2.41
C ASN A 183 4.83 -6.99 2.00
N ALA A 184 5.46 -7.28 0.85
CA ALA A 184 5.74 -8.64 0.40
C ALA A 184 6.50 -9.47 1.45
N SER A 185 7.45 -8.85 2.15
CA SER A 185 8.19 -9.52 3.22
C SER A 185 7.30 -9.82 4.44
N GLN A 186 6.36 -8.94 4.78
CA GLN A 186 5.42 -9.13 5.87
C GLN A 186 4.35 -10.18 5.55
N PHE A 187 3.82 -10.19 4.32
CA PHE A 187 2.94 -11.26 3.84
C PHE A 187 3.63 -12.61 3.95
N LYS A 188 4.85 -12.71 3.42
CA LYS A 188 5.66 -13.94 3.47
C LYS A 188 5.91 -14.40 4.92
N LEU A 189 6.28 -13.48 5.81
CA LEU A 189 6.47 -13.78 7.23
C LEU A 189 5.18 -14.31 7.88
N GLY A 190 4.04 -13.66 7.64
CA GLY A 190 2.74 -14.09 8.14
C GLY A 190 2.33 -15.47 7.62
N ALA A 191 2.58 -15.75 6.35
CA ALA A 191 2.27 -17.03 5.73
C ALA A 191 3.13 -18.17 6.30
N HIS A 192 4.45 -17.99 6.38
CA HIS A 192 5.35 -18.99 6.97
C HIS A 192 5.04 -19.28 8.44
N ALA A 193 4.63 -18.27 9.21
CA ALA A 193 4.22 -18.46 10.61
C ALA A 193 3.04 -19.44 10.76
N VAL A 194 2.27 -19.67 9.69
CA VAL A 194 1.14 -20.61 9.65
C VAL A 194 1.51 -21.91 8.92
N ILE A 195 2.17 -21.82 7.76
CA ILE A 195 2.50 -22.98 6.92
C ILE A 195 3.60 -23.84 7.54
N ASP A 196 4.70 -23.26 8.02
CA ASP A 196 5.85 -24.03 8.51
C ASP A 196 5.52 -24.99 9.66
N PRO A 197 4.71 -24.61 10.68
CA PRO A 197 4.32 -25.54 11.75
C PRO A 197 3.18 -26.49 11.37
N SER A 198 2.56 -26.36 10.19
CA SER A 198 1.37 -27.14 9.80
C SER A 198 1.67 -28.59 9.40
N GLY A 199 2.93 -28.89 9.05
CA GLY A 199 3.35 -30.18 8.51
C GLY A 199 3.29 -30.28 6.98
N TYR A 200 2.61 -29.35 6.28
CA TYR A 200 2.69 -29.27 4.81
C TYR A 200 4.08 -28.83 4.37
N THR A 201 4.61 -29.46 3.33
CA THR A 201 5.92 -29.10 2.78
C THR A 201 5.79 -27.90 1.85
N VAL A 202 6.60 -26.87 2.02
CA VAL A 202 6.84 -25.87 0.97
C VAL A 202 7.73 -26.50 -0.09
N LEU A 203 7.18 -26.80 -1.27
CA LEU A 203 7.93 -27.46 -2.35
C LEU A 203 8.97 -26.53 -2.97
N ALA A 204 8.57 -25.29 -3.20
CA ALA A 204 9.40 -24.22 -3.71
C ALA A 204 8.74 -22.87 -3.43
N GLU A 205 9.56 -21.82 -3.38
CA GLU A 205 9.11 -20.43 -3.22
C GLU A 205 9.78 -19.50 -4.24
N PHE A 206 9.09 -18.42 -4.58
CA PHE A 206 9.57 -17.40 -5.50
C PHE A 206 9.02 -16.02 -5.14
N ASP A 207 9.92 -15.03 -5.07
CA ASP A 207 9.55 -13.63 -4.89
C ASP A 207 9.38 -12.99 -6.27
N THR A 208 8.17 -12.54 -6.60
CA THR A 208 7.79 -12.13 -7.97
C THR A 208 8.19 -10.68 -8.26
N PRO A 209 9.25 -10.42 -9.04
CA PRO A 209 9.77 -9.06 -9.19
C PRO A 209 8.76 -8.13 -9.87
N GLY A 210 8.41 -7.05 -9.17
CA GLY A 210 7.44 -6.05 -9.65
C GLY A 210 5.99 -6.55 -9.63
N TRP A 211 5.67 -7.59 -8.85
CA TRP A 211 4.33 -8.18 -8.79
C TRP A 211 3.83 -8.69 -10.16
N ASP A 212 4.77 -8.97 -11.07
CA ASP A 212 4.50 -9.26 -12.48
C ASP A 212 3.87 -10.67 -12.65
N PRO A 213 2.60 -10.76 -13.10
CA PRO A 213 1.90 -12.04 -13.25
C PRO A 213 2.55 -12.95 -14.30
N ALA A 214 3.25 -12.42 -15.31
CA ALA A 214 3.93 -13.23 -16.31
C ALA A 214 5.13 -13.97 -15.70
N LYS A 215 5.88 -13.31 -14.79
CA LYS A 215 6.99 -13.96 -14.07
C LYS A 215 6.49 -15.05 -13.13
N ALA A 216 5.38 -14.80 -12.43
CA ALA A 216 4.72 -15.82 -11.62
C ALA A 216 4.30 -17.02 -12.48
N GLN A 217 3.65 -16.78 -13.62
CA GLN A 217 3.24 -17.82 -14.56
C GLN A 217 4.43 -18.66 -15.08
N ASP A 218 5.50 -18.00 -15.53
CA ASP A 218 6.70 -18.67 -16.03
C ASP A 218 7.35 -19.55 -14.96
N TRP A 219 7.46 -19.04 -13.73
CA TRP A 219 8.03 -19.78 -12.63
C TRP A 219 7.19 -21.01 -12.24
N VAL A 220 5.86 -20.83 -12.11
CA VAL A 220 4.93 -21.92 -11.80
C VAL A 220 4.95 -22.99 -12.90
N THR A 221 5.11 -22.62 -14.18
CA THR A 221 5.24 -23.58 -15.28
C THR A 221 6.43 -24.52 -15.09
N GLY A 222 7.56 -23.97 -14.64
CA GLY A 222 8.74 -24.77 -14.26
C GLY A 222 8.46 -25.70 -13.07
N GLN A 223 7.69 -25.23 -12.09
CA GLN A 223 7.36 -26.03 -10.90
C GLN A 223 6.37 -27.15 -11.20
N ILE A 224 5.39 -26.93 -12.08
CA ILE A 224 4.48 -27.99 -12.56
C ILE A 224 5.28 -29.10 -13.24
N THR A 225 6.27 -28.75 -14.06
CA THR A 225 7.16 -29.73 -14.71
C THR A 225 7.95 -30.55 -13.69
N GLN A 226 8.38 -29.93 -12.60
CA GLN A 226 9.19 -30.56 -11.56
C GLN A 226 8.37 -31.41 -10.57
N PHE A 227 7.22 -30.92 -10.14
CA PHE A 227 6.46 -31.50 -9.03
C PHE A 227 5.15 -32.17 -9.46
N GLY A 228 4.56 -31.76 -10.59
CA GLY A 228 3.33 -32.35 -11.12
C GLY A 228 2.19 -32.35 -10.09
N ASP A 229 1.61 -33.53 -9.89
CA ASP A 229 0.51 -33.80 -8.96
C ASP A 229 0.85 -33.62 -7.48
N ARG A 230 2.14 -33.50 -7.13
CA ARG A 230 2.57 -33.20 -5.76
C ARG A 230 2.23 -31.77 -5.34
N ILE A 231 1.88 -30.88 -6.26
CA ILE A 231 1.43 -29.52 -5.95
C ILE A 231 -0.02 -29.61 -5.47
N VAL A 232 -0.22 -29.54 -4.16
CA VAL A 232 -1.56 -29.64 -3.56
C VAL A 232 -2.18 -28.30 -3.25
N GLY A 233 -1.38 -27.22 -3.21
CA GLY A 233 -1.84 -25.86 -2.95
C GLY A 233 -0.91 -24.81 -3.52
N VAL A 234 -1.42 -23.63 -3.82
CA VAL A 234 -0.62 -22.48 -4.22
C VAL A 234 -0.96 -21.29 -3.33
N TYR A 235 0.00 -20.92 -2.49
CA TYR A 235 -0.02 -19.61 -1.86
C TYR A 235 0.42 -18.58 -2.89
N ALA A 236 -0.45 -17.66 -3.27
CA ALA A 236 -0.13 -16.49 -4.07
C ALA A 236 -0.43 -15.23 -3.26
N ALA A 237 0.54 -14.31 -3.22
CA ALA A 237 0.51 -13.14 -2.36
C ALA A 237 -0.51 -12.08 -2.80
N ASN A 238 -0.91 -12.05 -4.08
CA ASN A 238 -2.01 -11.20 -4.56
C ASN A 238 -2.78 -11.79 -5.75
N ASP A 239 -3.88 -11.15 -6.14
CA ASP A 239 -4.74 -11.64 -7.22
C ASP A 239 -4.06 -11.67 -8.61
N PRO A 240 -3.23 -10.71 -9.02
CA PRO A 240 -2.45 -10.81 -10.26
C PRO A 240 -1.52 -12.04 -10.28
N THR A 241 -0.72 -12.25 -9.24
CA THR A 241 0.19 -13.42 -9.18
C THR A 241 -0.56 -14.74 -9.10
N ALA A 242 -1.71 -14.78 -8.40
CA ALA A 242 -2.63 -15.90 -8.43
C ALA A 242 -3.14 -16.20 -9.84
N GLY A 243 -3.51 -15.16 -10.61
CA GLY A 243 -3.91 -15.28 -12.00
C GLY A 243 -2.84 -15.92 -12.88
N GLY A 244 -1.58 -15.52 -12.71
CA GLY A 244 -0.44 -16.14 -13.40
C GLY A 244 -0.26 -17.62 -13.06
N ALA A 245 -0.36 -17.97 -11.77
CA ALA A 245 -0.28 -19.37 -11.32
C ALA A 245 -1.42 -20.24 -11.89
N ILE A 246 -2.65 -19.74 -11.83
CA ILE A 246 -3.85 -20.41 -12.35
C ILE A 246 -3.74 -20.61 -13.87
N ALA A 247 -3.27 -19.60 -14.61
CA ALA A 247 -3.06 -19.72 -16.05
C ALA A 247 -2.08 -20.85 -16.40
N SER A 248 -0.99 -20.97 -15.64
CA SER A 248 0.00 -22.05 -15.82
C SER A 248 -0.60 -23.43 -15.52
N LEU A 249 -1.31 -23.59 -14.39
CA LEU A 249 -1.96 -24.84 -14.01
C LEU A 249 -2.99 -25.29 -15.04
N ARG A 250 -3.84 -24.36 -15.52
CA ARG A 250 -4.82 -24.64 -16.58
C ARG A 250 -4.16 -25.04 -17.89
N ALA A 251 -3.10 -24.34 -18.30
CA ALA A 251 -2.36 -24.65 -19.52
C ALA A 251 -1.71 -26.04 -19.48
N ALA A 252 -1.32 -26.50 -18.28
CA ALA A 252 -0.81 -27.85 -18.06
C ALA A 252 -1.92 -28.93 -17.96
N GLY A 253 -3.20 -28.55 -18.05
CA GLY A 253 -4.33 -29.47 -17.98
C GLY A 253 -4.68 -29.94 -16.57
N VAL A 254 -4.22 -29.23 -15.52
CA VAL A 254 -4.57 -29.54 -14.13
C VAL A 254 -6.06 -29.29 -13.91
N SER A 255 -6.79 -30.33 -13.48
CA SER A 255 -8.23 -30.28 -13.19
C SER A 255 -8.61 -31.42 -12.23
N PRO A 256 -9.24 -31.14 -11.07
CA PRO A 256 -9.50 -29.79 -10.53
C PRO A 256 -8.20 -29.05 -10.23
N LEU A 257 -8.27 -27.72 -10.14
CA LEU A 257 -7.13 -26.91 -9.69
C LEU A 257 -6.93 -27.11 -8.19
N PRO A 258 -5.67 -27.12 -7.69
CA PRO A 258 -5.43 -27.00 -6.25
C PRO A 258 -5.91 -25.62 -5.76
N PRO A 259 -6.26 -25.46 -4.47
CA PRO A 259 -6.62 -24.16 -3.93
C PRO A 259 -5.50 -23.13 -4.11
N VAL A 260 -5.89 -21.96 -4.63
CA VAL A 260 -5.01 -20.81 -4.88
C VAL A 260 -5.49 -19.60 -4.06
N THR A 261 -4.61 -18.99 -3.28
CA THR A 261 -4.91 -17.76 -2.51
C THR A 261 -4.74 -16.49 -3.36
N GLY A 262 -5.07 -15.34 -2.79
CA GLY A 262 -4.84 -14.04 -3.41
C GLY A 262 -5.04 -12.89 -2.43
N GLN A 263 -5.07 -11.67 -2.95
CA GLN A 263 -5.20 -10.41 -2.20
C GLN A 263 -5.71 -9.33 -3.14
N ASP A 264 -6.37 -8.34 -2.55
CA ASP A 264 -6.91 -7.09 -3.11
C ASP A 264 -8.35 -7.20 -3.60
N ALA A 265 -8.90 -8.42 -3.66
CA ALA A 265 -10.25 -8.66 -4.17
C ALA A 265 -10.48 -7.99 -5.53
N GLU A 266 -9.50 -8.10 -6.43
CA GLU A 266 -9.62 -7.54 -7.77
C GLU A 266 -10.80 -8.19 -8.49
N LEU A 267 -11.46 -7.44 -9.40
CA LEU A 267 -12.61 -7.94 -10.15
C LEU A 267 -12.33 -9.31 -10.79
N ALA A 268 -11.16 -9.47 -11.40
CA ALA A 268 -10.75 -10.73 -12.01
C ALA A 268 -10.50 -11.84 -10.97
N GLY A 269 -9.99 -11.51 -9.78
CA GLY A 269 -9.81 -12.44 -8.67
C GLY A 269 -11.15 -12.94 -8.12
N LEU A 270 -12.08 -12.03 -7.87
CA LEU A 270 -13.44 -12.37 -7.44
C LEU A 270 -14.18 -13.20 -8.48
N GLN A 271 -14.04 -12.87 -9.77
CA GLN A 271 -14.58 -13.69 -10.85
C GLN A 271 -14.01 -15.11 -10.88
N ARG A 272 -12.70 -15.26 -10.63
CA ARG A 272 -12.09 -16.59 -10.48
C ARG A 272 -12.64 -17.33 -9.27
N ILE A 273 -12.88 -16.65 -8.14
CA ILE A 273 -13.53 -17.24 -6.96
C ILE A 273 -14.93 -17.76 -7.29
N LEU A 274 -15.73 -16.99 -8.04
CA LEU A 274 -17.07 -17.42 -8.47
C LEU A 274 -17.02 -18.68 -9.34
N THR A 275 -16.03 -18.78 -10.23
CA THR A 275 -15.84 -19.95 -11.09
C THR A 275 -15.16 -21.14 -10.41
N GLY A 276 -14.68 -20.98 -9.18
CA GLY A 276 -13.93 -22.00 -8.43
C GLY A 276 -12.46 -22.14 -8.84
N ASP A 277 -11.92 -21.21 -9.61
CA ASP A 277 -10.52 -21.24 -10.11
C ASP A 277 -9.51 -20.70 -9.11
N GLN A 278 -9.96 -19.78 -8.27
CA GLN A 278 -9.22 -19.22 -7.16
C GLN A 278 -10.02 -19.50 -5.89
N TYR A 279 -9.37 -19.94 -4.82
CA TYR A 279 -10.11 -20.35 -3.62
C TYR A 279 -10.52 -19.14 -2.78
N MET A 280 -9.60 -18.20 -2.60
CA MET A 280 -9.82 -17.04 -1.76
C MET A 280 -9.02 -15.83 -2.21
N THR A 281 -9.40 -14.67 -1.70
CA THR A 281 -8.63 -13.42 -1.75
C THR A 281 -8.71 -12.72 -0.40
N VAL A 282 -7.79 -11.81 -0.12
CA VAL A 282 -7.90 -10.91 1.04
C VAL A 282 -8.44 -9.57 0.57
N TYR A 283 -9.64 -9.22 1.04
CA TYR A 283 -10.24 -7.91 0.84
C TYR A 283 -9.63 -6.90 1.80
N LYS A 284 -9.24 -5.75 1.22
CA LYS A 284 -8.74 -4.57 1.91
C LYS A 284 -9.68 -3.43 1.58
N ALA A 285 -10.23 -2.77 2.60
CA ALA A 285 -11.16 -1.66 2.41
C ALA A 285 -10.41 -0.40 1.93
N LEU A 286 -10.27 -0.28 0.60
CA LEU A 286 -9.43 0.74 -0.04
C LEU A 286 -9.94 2.16 0.17
N LYS A 287 -11.27 2.34 0.23
CA LYS A 287 -11.89 3.65 0.42
C LYS A 287 -11.49 4.28 1.76
N PRO A 288 -11.64 3.59 2.92
CA PRO A 288 -11.10 4.07 4.19
C PRO A 288 -9.61 4.42 4.17
N GLU A 289 -8.76 3.62 3.52
CA GLU A 289 -7.32 3.89 3.43
C GLU A 289 -7.04 5.18 2.65
N ALA A 290 -7.54 5.28 1.42
CA ALA A 290 -7.37 6.44 0.56
C ALA A 290 -7.95 7.72 1.18
N TYR A 291 -9.11 7.62 1.84
CA TYR A 291 -9.74 8.74 2.53
C TYR A 291 -8.89 9.24 3.69
N ARG A 292 -8.38 8.32 4.51
CA ARG A 292 -7.54 8.68 5.64
C ARG A 292 -6.20 9.27 5.17
N ALA A 293 -5.62 8.78 4.09
CA ALA A 293 -4.43 9.37 3.49
C ALA A 293 -4.68 10.81 2.98
N ALA A 294 -5.82 11.05 2.33
CA ALA A 294 -6.23 12.38 1.88
C ALA A 294 -6.44 13.34 3.06
N GLU A 295 -7.07 12.88 4.14
CA GLU A 295 -7.24 13.65 5.38
C GLU A 295 -5.90 14.02 6.03
N LEU A 296 -4.96 13.07 6.12
CA LEU A 296 -3.61 13.33 6.62
C LEU A 296 -2.88 14.34 5.74
N ALA A 297 -3.01 14.25 4.42
CA ALA A 297 -2.42 15.20 3.49
C ALA A 297 -2.97 16.62 3.73
N ILE A 298 -4.29 16.77 3.90
CA ILE A 298 -4.93 18.05 4.20
C ILE A 298 -4.54 18.56 5.60
N ASP A 299 -4.42 17.70 6.59
CA ASP A 299 -3.93 18.08 7.91
C ASP A 299 -2.52 18.66 7.83
N LEU A 300 -1.61 17.98 7.12
CA LEU A 300 -0.24 18.46 6.91
C LEU A 300 -0.17 19.78 6.14
N VAL A 301 -0.99 19.94 5.09
CA VAL A 301 -1.13 21.21 4.35
C VAL A 301 -1.54 22.36 5.30
N ASN A 302 -2.41 22.06 6.27
CA ASN A 302 -2.87 23.02 7.28
C ASN A 302 -1.93 23.14 8.50
N GLY A 303 -0.76 22.52 8.47
CA GLY A 303 0.19 22.53 9.59
C GLY A 303 -0.29 21.76 10.82
N ARG A 304 -1.27 20.85 10.66
CA ARG A 304 -1.77 19.95 11.70
C ARG A 304 -1.04 18.62 11.64
N THR A 305 -0.74 18.06 12.80
CA THR A 305 -0.06 16.77 12.95
C THR A 305 -0.87 15.87 13.88
N PRO A 306 -1.94 15.21 13.39
CA PRO A 306 -2.73 14.28 14.21
C PRO A 306 -1.86 13.11 14.72
N ALA A 307 -2.23 12.53 15.87
CA ALA A 307 -1.57 11.32 16.36
C ALA A 307 -1.92 10.11 15.48
N GLY A 308 -0.95 9.21 15.30
CA GLY A 308 -1.19 7.87 14.75
C GLY A 308 -1.99 6.99 15.73
N GLU A 309 -2.59 5.93 15.21
CA GLU A 309 -3.24 4.89 16.04
C GLU A 309 -2.22 3.91 16.60
N VAL A 310 -1.20 3.61 15.81
CA VAL A 310 -0.06 2.76 16.19
C VAL A 310 1.25 3.44 15.79
N GLN A 311 2.38 2.83 16.16
CA GLN A 311 3.71 3.25 15.78
C GLN A 311 4.40 2.11 15.03
N VAL A 312 5.08 2.44 13.94
CA VAL A 312 5.92 1.51 13.18
C VAL A 312 7.36 2.01 13.24
N GLU A 313 8.28 1.19 13.76
CA GLU A 313 9.69 1.57 13.85
C GLU A 313 10.33 1.52 12.46
N VAL A 314 10.91 2.64 12.02
CA VAL A 314 11.73 2.73 10.81
C VAL A 314 13.08 3.33 11.19
N LYS A 315 14.15 2.54 11.03
CA LYS A 315 15.53 2.97 11.34
C LYS A 315 15.66 3.56 12.76
N GLY A 316 15.01 2.94 13.74
CA GLY A 316 15.03 3.38 15.14
C GLY A 316 14.17 4.61 15.44
N THR A 317 13.30 5.03 14.52
CA THR A 317 12.32 6.11 14.72
C THR A 317 10.90 5.55 14.65
N ASP A 318 10.09 5.84 15.66
CA ASP A 318 8.68 5.47 15.69
C ASP A 318 7.87 6.41 14.78
N ILE A 319 7.32 5.85 13.70
CA ILE A 319 6.50 6.58 12.72
C ILE A 319 5.02 6.43 13.09
N PRO A 320 4.27 7.55 13.24
CA PRO A 320 2.84 7.49 13.52
C PRO A 320 2.11 6.84 12.35
N SER A 321 1.32 5.82 12.65
CA SER A 321 0.78 4.92 11.64
C SER A 321 -0.71 4.63 11.82
N PHE A 322 -1.36 4.28 10.72
CA PHE A 322 -2.74 3.80 10.66
C PHE A 322 -2.75 2.47 9.91
N LEU A 323 -3.04 1.37 10.63
CA LEU A 323 -3.06 0.02 10.06
C LEU A 323 -4.49 -0.50 10.07
N LEU A 324 -5.09 -0.57 8.89
CA LEU A 324 -6.45 -1.06 8.70
C LEU A 324 -6.47 -2.60 8.78
N VAL A 325 -7.64 -3.14 9.09
CA VAL A 325 -7.83 -4.58 9.28
C VAL A 325 -8.23 -5.23 7.94
N PRO A 326 -7.46 -6.21 7.44
CA PRO A 326 -7.83 -6.99 6.25
C PRO A 326 -8.86 -8.09 6.57
N VAL A 327 -9.59 -8.54 5.56
CA VAL A 327 -10.63 -9.59 5.69
C VAL A 327 -10.43 -10.68 4.64
N ALA A 328 -10.45 -11.95 5.04
CA ALA A 328 -10.44 -13.06 4.09
C ALA A 328 -11.80 -13.17 3.39
N VAL A 329 -11.78 -13.36 2.07
CA VAL A 329 -12.97 -13.53 1.23
C VAL A 329 -12.85 -14.84 0.45
N THR A 330 -13.71 -15.78 0.82
CA THR A 330 -14.06 -17.00 0.08
C THR A 330 -15.40 -16.78 -0.66
N LEU A 331 -15.86 -17.76 -1.44
CA LEU A 331 -17.07 -17.66 -2.26
C LEU A 331 -18.30 -17.14 -1.48
N ASP A 332 -18.53 -17.67 -0.29
CA ASP A 332 -19.64 -17.32 0.59
C ASP A 332 -19.53 -15.89 1.18
N GLN A 333 -18.33 -15.30 1.17
CA GLN A 333 -18.06 -13.96 1.68
C GLN A 333 -18.12 -12.86 0.61
N VAL A 334 -18.20 -13.22 -0.68
CA VAL A 334 -18.25 -12.24 -1.78
C VAL A 334 -19.44 -11.28 -1.63
N GLY A 335 -20.64 -11.80 -1.35
CA GLY A 335 -21.83 -10.98 -1.10
C GLY A 335 -21.74 -10.15 0.19
N PRO A 336 -21.58 -10.80 1.36
CA PRO A 336 -21.58 -10.12 2.67
C PRO A 336 -20.45 -9.14 2.91
N VAL A 337 -19.30 -9.29 2.24
CA VAL A 337 -18.13 -8.42 2.43
C VAL A 337 -18.02 -7.44 1.26
N VAL A 338 -17.85 -7.93 0.03
CA VAL A 338 -17.48 -7.08 -1.11
C VAL A 338 -18.67 -6.32 -1.68
N ILE A 339 -19.79 -7.00 -1.90
CA ILE A 339 -21.01 -6.36 -2.44
C ILE A 339 -21.66 -5.48 -1.38
N ALA A 340 -21.71 -5.92 -0.12
CA ALA A 340 -22.30 -5.15 0.98
C ALA A 340 -21.53 -3.85 1.28
N ASP A 341 -20.20 -3.85 1.13
CA ASP A 341 -19.38 -2.64 1.22
C ASP A 341 -19.58 -1.70 0.01
N GLY A 342 -20.13 -2.22 -1.09
CA GLY A 342 -20.32 -1.48 -2.33
C GLY A 342 -19.03 -1.34 -3.14
N PHE A 343 -17.99 -2.12 -2.83
CA PHE A 343 -16.72 -2.10 -3.55
C PHE A 343 -16.87 -2.48 -5.02
N PHE A 344 -17.74 -3.45 -5.30
CA PHE A 344 -18.24 -3.74 -6.64
C PHE A 344 -19.75 -3.89 -6.64
N THR A 345 -20.37 -3.53 -7.77
CA THR A 345 -21.77 -3.84 -8.03
C THR A 345 -21.91 -5.27 -8.56
N LEU A 346 -23.09 -5.88 -8.34
CA LEU A 346 -23.43 -7.17 -8.95
C LEU A 346 -23.30 -7.13 -10.48
N ALA A 347 -23.64 -6.00 -11.13
CA ALA A 347 -23.53 -5.87 -12.58
C ALA A 347 -22.07 -5.90 -13.09
N GLN A 348 -21.12 -5.37 -12.32
CA GLN A 348 -19.70 -5.47 -12.65
C GLN A 348 -19.19 -6.90 -12.46
N LEU A 349 -19.60 -7.55 -11.38
CA LEU A 349 -19.12 -8.87 -11.01
C LEU A 349 -19.74 -9.98 -11.88
N CYS A 350 -21.05 -9.93 -12.05
CA CYS A 350 -21.88 -10.94 -12.71
C CYS A 350 -22.20 -10.56 -14.16
N THR A 351 -21.16 -10.34 -14.95
CA THR A 351 -21.31 -10.16 -16.41
C THR A 351 -21.90 -11.44 -17.05
N PRO A 352 -22.33 -11.40 -18.33
CA PRO A 352 -22.93 -12.58 -18.97
C PRO A 352 -22.07 -13.86 -18.90
N ASP A 353 -20.75 -13.72 -18.90
CA ASP A 353 -19.82 -14.85 -18.81
C ASP A 353 -19.78 -15.49 -17.41
N TYR A 354 -20.15 -14.74 -16.36
CA TYR A 354 -20.13 -15.19 -14.96
C TYR A 354 -21.53 -15.35 -14.34
N ALA A 355 -22.60 -15.05 -15.08
CA ALA A 355 -23.98 -15.06 -14.57
C ALA A 355 -24.37 -16.40 -13.93
N ALA A 356 -23.99 -17.53 -14.54
CA ALA A 356 -24.28 -18.84 -13.98
C ALA A 356 -23.54 -19.12 -12.65
N ALA A 357 -22.29 -18.68 -12.54
CA ALA A 357 -21.48 -18.82 -11.33
C ALA A 357 -22.03 -17.93 -10.21
N CYS A 358 -22.41 -16.69 -10.53
CA CYS A 358 -23.08 -15.79 -9.60
C CYS A 358 -24.41 -16.34 -9.08
N ALA A 359 -25.27 -16.85 -9.97
CA ALA A 359 -26.52 -17.48 -9.59
C ALA A 359 -26.31 -18.66 -8.64
N ALA A 360 -25.32 -19.51 -8.92
CA ALA A 360 -24.95 -20.62 -8.04
C ALA A 360 -24.43 -20.16 -6.66
N ALA A 361 -23.79 -18.98 -6.60
CA ALA A 361 -23.32 -18.35 -5.37
C ALA A 361 -24.41 -17.54 -4.63
N GLY A 362 -25.64 -17.47 -5.15
CA GLY A 362 -26.73 -16.68 -4.56
C GLY A 362 -26.57 -15.16 -4.75
N LEU A 363 -25.83 -14.74 -5.78
CA LEU A 363 -25.59 -13.35 -6.16
C LEU A 363 -26.44 -13.00 -7.39
N GLU A 364 -27.70 -12.62 -7.19
CA GLU A 364 -28.64 -12.22 -8.26
C GLU A 364 -29.32 -10.88 -8.00
#